data_AF-A0A382LAQ1-F1
#
_entry.id   AF-A0A382LAQ1-F1
#
_cell.length_a   1.000
_cell.length_b   1.000
_cell.length_c   1.000
_cell.angle_alpha   90.00
_cell.angle_beta   90.00
_cell.angle_gamma   90.00
#
_symmetry.space_group_name_H-M   'P 1'
#
loop_
_entity.id
_entity.type
_entity.pdbx_description
1 polymer ?
#
loop_
_entity_poly.entity_id
_entity_poly.type
_entity_poly.pdbx_seq_one_letter_code
_entity_poly.pdbx_strand_id
1 'polypeptide(L)' 'MLEIGLKEPDDFLKVRETLSRIGVASRKERKLYQSCHILHKQGRYYIVHFKELFALDGKKTNLSENDIARRNTIANLLK' A
#
# COMPACT_ATOMS: atom_id res chain seq x y z
N MET A 1 3.71 8.89 0.13
CA MET A 1 3.06 8.15 -0.96
C MET A 1 4.11 7.93 -2.02
N LEU A 2 4.12 6.79 -2.72
CA LEU A 2 5.08 6.50 -3.78
C LEU A 2 4.34 6.42 -5.11
N GLU A 3 4.65 7.31 -6.05
CA GLU A 3 4.07 7.29 -7.39
C GLU A 3 4.55 6.07 -8.18
N ILE A 4 3.65 5.41 -8.89
CA ILE A 4 3.94 4.27 -9.77
C ILE A 4 3.28 4.45 -11.14
N GLY A 5 3.90 3.85 -12.16
CA GLY A 5 3.27 3.68 -13.48
C GLY A 5 2.55 2.34 -13.55
N LEU A 6 1.42 2.30 -14.25
CA LEU A 6 0.75 1.08 -14.68
C LEU A 6 0.84 0.98 -16.20
N LYS A 7 1.00 -0.23 -16.75
CA LYS A 7 1.04 -0.44 -18.20
C LYS A 7 -0.35 -0.29 -18.79
N GLU A 8 -1.33 -0.90 -18.12
CA GLU A 8 -2.73 -0.89 -18.53
C GLU A 8 -3.61 -0.48 -17.34
N PRO A 9 -4.77 0.17 -17.58
CA PRO A 9 -5.68 0.55 -16.50
C PRO A 9 -6.19 -0.65 -15.69
N ASP A 10 -6.31 -1.82 -16.32
CA ASP A 10 -6.75 -3.06 -15.68
C ASP A 10 -5.74 -3.59 -14.64
N ASP A 11 -4.45 -3.25 -14.80
CA ASP A 11 -3.41 -3.60 -13.82
C ASP A 11 -3.68 -3.00 -12.43
N PHE A 12 -4.50 -1.95 -12.34
CA PHE A 12 -4.94 -1.41 -11.07
C PHE A 12 -5.62 -2.48 -10.21
N LEU A 13 -6.54 -3.26 -10.80
CA LEU A 13 -7.26 -4.31 -10.08
C LEU A 13 -6.32 -5.45 -9.68
N LYS A 14 -5.40 -5.83 -10.57
CA LYS A 14 -4.38 -6.87 -10.30
C LYS A 14 -3.45 -6.48 -9.15
N VAL A 15 -2.96 -5.23 -9.14
CA VAL A 15 -2.11 -4.71 -8.07
C VAL A 15 -2.91 -4.62 -6.76
N ARG A 16 -4.16 -4.16 -6.80
CA ARG A 16 -5.03 -4.11 -5.63
C ARG A 16 -5.25 -5.48 -5.01
N GLU A 17 -5.53 -6.50 -5.82
CA GLU A 17 -5.67 -7.89 -5.35
C GLU A 17 -4.35 -8.40 -4.76
N THR A 18 -3.23 -8.17 -5.45
CA THR A 18 -1.91 -8.62 -5.00
C THR A 18 -1.53 -8.02 -3.65
N LEU A 19 -1.79 -6.72 -3.46
CA LEU A 19 -1.55 -6.02 -2.19
C LEU A 19 -2.40 -6.58 -1.04
N SER A 20 -3.62 -7.08 -1.29
CA SER A 20 -4.43 -7.72 -0.24
C SER A 20 -3.81 -9.01 0.30
N ARG A 21 -2.91 -9.64 -0.48
CA ARG A 21 -2.15 -10.84 -0.12
C ARG A 21 -0.76 -10.55 0.47
N ILE A 22 -0.38 -9.28 0.63
CA ILE A 22 0.93 -8.88 1.18
C ILE A 22 0.73 -7.99 2.41
N GLY A 23 1.31 -8.40 3.54
CA GLY A 23 1.09 -7.67 4.78
C GLY A 23 1.83 -8.23 5.98
N VAL A 24 1.39 -7.80 7.17
CA VAL A 24 1.92 -8.27 8.44
C VAL A 24 1.04 -9.41 8.95
N ALA A 25 1.62 -10.61 9.07
CA ALA A 25 0.92 -11.75 9.63
C ALA A 25 0.84 -11.64 11.17
N SER A 26 -0.38 -11.60 11.70
CA SER A 26 -0.62 -11.71 13.14
C SER A 26 -0.80 -13.18 13.49
N ARG A 27 0.15 -13.76 14.22
CA ARG A 27 0.06 -15.14 14.72
C ARG A 27 -1.06 -15.30 15.75
N LYS A 28 -1.30 -14.27 16.57
CA LYS A 28 -2.35 -14.24 17.59
C LYS A 28 -3.74 -14.38 16.96
N GLU A 29 -4.00 -13.62 15.90
CA GLU A 29 -5.31 -13.59 15.25
C GLU A 29 -5.39 -14.49 14.02
N ARG A 30 -4.27 -15.13 13.65
CA ARG A 30 -4.13 -15.95 12.43
C ARG A 30 -4.63 -15.20 11.17
N LYS A 31 -4.34 -13.90 11.11
CA LYS A 31 -4.80 -12.98 10.05
C LYS A 31 -3.62 -12.27 9.41
N LEU A 32 -3.71 -12.04 8.10
CA LEU A 32 -2.79 -11.19 7.37
C LEU A 32 -3.36 -9.77 7.30
N TYR A 33 -2.60 -8.80 7.81
CA TYR A 33 -2.98 -7.40 7.77
C TYR A 33 -2.32 -6.69 6.59
N GLN A 34 -3.13 -6.33 5.59
CA GLN A 34 -2.68 -5.58 4.42
C GLN A 34 -1.98 -4.28 4.86
N SER A 35 -0.73 -4.11 4.42
CA SER A 35 0.10 -2.96 4.82
C SER A 35 0.04 -1.80 3.83
N CYS A 36 -0.02 -2.10 2.53
CA CYS A 36 0.01 -1.11 1.47
C CYS A 36 -1.25 -1.19 0.60
N HIS A 37 -1.63 -0.06 0.02
CA HIS A 37 -2.79 0.09 -0.85
C HIS A 37 -2.37 0.82 -2.12
N ILE A 38 -3.04 0.52 -3.23
CA ILE A 38 -2.93 1.30 -4.46
C ILE A 38 -4.03 2.36 -4.46
N LEU A 39 -3.67 3.60 -4.82
CA LEU A 39 -4.56 4.75 -4.86
C LEU A 39 -4.46 5.41 -6.23
N HIS A 40 -5.60 5.78 -6.82
CA HIS A 40 -5.66 6.54 -8.06
C HIS A 40 -6.14 7.96 -7.73
N LYS A 41 -5.34 8.97 -8.07
CA LYS A 41 -5.64 10.38 -7.81
C LYS A 41 -5.13 11.24 -8.96
N GLN A 42 -6.01 12.05 -9.53
CA GLN A 42 -5.67 13.03 -10.58
C GLN A 42 -4.89 12.42 -11.76
N GLY A 43 -5.29 11.22 -12.21
CA GLY A 43 -4.65 10.52 -13.33
C GLY A 43 -3.32 9.84 -12.99
N ARG A 44 -2.95 9.75 -11.71
CA ARG A 44 -1.71 9.13 -11.24
C ARG A 44 -2.00 8.03 -10.25
N TYR A 45 -1.13 7.02 -10.24
CA TYR A 45 -1.24 5.87 -9.34
C TYR A 45 -0.18 5.94 -8.25
N TYR A 46 -0.56 5.56 -7.04
CA TYR A 46 0.31 5.62 -5.87
C TYR A 46 0.22 4.33 -5.06
N ILE A 47 1.37 3.84 -4.59
CA ILE A 47 1.43 2.89 -3.48
C ILE A 47 1.54 3.68 -2.18
N VAL A 48 0.64 3.41 -1.25
CA VAL A 48 0.54 4.13 0.02
C VAL A 48 0.48 3.15 1.19
N HIS A 49 1.16 3.47 2.30
CA HIS A 49 1.02 2.68 3.52
C HIS A 49 -0.34 2.97 4.19
N PHE A 50 -0.96 2.00 4.87
CA PHE A 50 -2.28 2.20 5.50
C PHE A 50 -2.30 3.37 6.50
N LYS A 51 -1.17 3.62 7.17
CA LYS A 51 -0.99 4.78 8.05
C LYS A 51 -1.06 6.12 7.31
N GLU A 52 -0.61 6.19 6.06
CA GLU A 52 -0.73 7.39 5.24
C GLU A 52 -2.22 7.65 4.88
N LEU A 53 -3.01 6.60 4.68
CA LEU A 53 -4.46 6.73 4.49
C LEU A 53 -5.15 7.33 5.72
N PHE A 54 -4.75 6.93 6.93
CA PHE A 54 -5.26 7.57 8.15
C PHE A 54 -4.90 9.06 8.24
N ALA A 55 -3.68 9.45 7.85
CA ALA A 55 -3.32 10.86 7.78
C ALA A 55 -4.17 11.64 6.77
N LEU A 56 -4.46 11.05 5.61
CA LEU A 56 -5.35 11.65 4.59
C LEU A 56 -6.79 11.80 5.09
N ASP A 57 -7.24 10.91 5.98
CA ASP A 57 -8.53 10.97 6.67
C ASP A 57 -8.53 11.95 7.87
N GLY A 58 -7.43 12.67 8.10
CA GLY A 58 -7.29 13.60 9.23
C GLY A 58 -7.08 12.91 10.59
N LYS A 59 -6.84 11.60 10.62
CA LYS A 59 -6.60 10.84 11.85
C LYS A 59 -5.14 10.94 12.28
N LYS A 60 -4.93 10.99 13.60
CA LYS A 60 -3.58 10.88 14.18
C LYS A 60 -3.00 9.51 13.86
N THR A 61 -1.79 9.50 13.32
CA THR A 61 -1.09 8.28 12.90
C THR A 61 0.41 8.49 13.04
N ASN A 62 1.14 7.43 13.39
CA ASN A 62 2.59 7.50 13.55
C ASN A 62 3.27 6.71 12.43
N LEU A 63 3.51 7.38 11.31
CA LEU A 63 4.28 6.82 10.21
C LEU A 63 5.77 6.81 10.58
N SER A 64 6.38 5.63 10.57
CA SER A 64 7.81 5.43 10.87
C SER A 64 8.61 5.16 9.61
N GLU A 65 9.94 5.31 9.69
CA GLU A 65 10.84 4.94 8.59
C GLU A 65 10.70 3.48 8.18
N ASN A 66 10.44 2.57 9.14
CA ASN A 66 10.16 1.16 8.86
C ASN A 66 8.87 0.97 8.03
N ASP A 67 7.85 1.79 8.24
CA ASP A 67 6.62 1.74 7.44
C ASP A 67 6.91 2.18 5.98
N ILE A 68 7.73 3.22 5.81
CA ILE A 68 8.16 3.72 4.50
C ILE A 68 9.05 2.70 3.79
N ALA A 69 10.01 2.10 4.49
CA ALA A 69 10.88 1.06 3.96
C ALA A 69 10.06 -0.14 3.48
N ARG A 70 9.12 -0.63 4.30
CA ARG A 70 8.20 -1.71 3.92
C ARG A 70 7.39 -1.36 2.67
N ARG A 71 6.85 -0.14 2.59
CA ARG A 71 6.12 0.33 1.39
C ARG A 71 7.01 0.29 0.15
N ASN A 72 8.24 0.76 0.24
CA ASN A 72 9.17 0.79 -0.88
C ASN A 72 9.60 -0.63 -1.31
N THR A 73 9.81 -1.55 -0.36
CA THR A 73 10.07 -2.97 -0.66
C THR A 73 8.90 -3.59 -1.40
N ILE A 74 7.67 -3.41 -0.90
CA ILE A 74 6.47 -3.95 -1.55
C ILE A 74 6.31 -3.36 -2.96
N ALA A 75 6.52 -2.06 -3.13
CA ALA A 75 6.45 -1.42 -4.44
C ALA A 75 7.50 -1.97 -5.43
N ASN A 76 8.70 -2.31 -4.96
CA ASN A 76 9.71 -2.96 -5.81
C ASN A 76 9.34 -4.40 -6.19
N LEU A 77 8.57 -5.12 -5.37
CA LEU A 77 8.08 -6.47 -5.69
C LEU A 77 6.95 -6.47 -6.74
N LEU A 78 6.31 -5.32 -6.97
CA LEU A 78 5.22 -5.16 -7.94
C LEU A 78 5.71 -4.73 -9.34
N LYS A 79 7.03 -4.54 -9.51
CA LYS A 79 7.64 -4.19 -10.81
C LYS A 79 7.66 -5.36 -11.77
#